data_AF-A0A8S3RIA2-F1
#
_entry.id   AF-A0A8S3RIA2-F1
#
_cell.length_a   1.000
_cell.length_b   1.000
_cell.length_c   1.000
_cell.angle_alpha   90.00
_cell.angle_beta   90.00
_cell.angle_gamma   90.00
#
_symmetry.space_group_name_H-M   'P 1'
#
loop_
_entity.id
_entity.type
_entity.pdbx_description
1 polymer ?
#
loop_
_entity_poly.entity_id
_entity_poly.type
_entity_poly.pdbx_seq_one_letter_code
_entity_poly.pdbx_strand_id
1 'polypeptide(L)'
;MTNIISQQLFNVTRMYLSNYLMYNKNNNTTYLSNCLMCNKNVSQQLFNVTRMYLSNCLMCNKNNNTTYLSNCLMCNKNNNTTYLSNCLMCNKNDNTTYLSNCLMCNKNNNTTYLSNCLMCNKNDNTTYLSNCLMCNKNDNTTYLTNCLMCNKNDNTTYLTNCFNVTRMTTLHISATV
;
A
#
# COMPACT_ATOMS: atom_id res chain seq x y z
N MET A 1 17.32 38.51 -18.16
CA MET A 1 18.23 37.34 -18.04
C MET A 1 18.38 36.81 -16.61
N THR A 2 17.88 37.49 -15.58
CA THR A 2 17.86 37.05 -14.17
C THR A 2 16.71 36.09 -13.81
N ASN A 3 15.75 35.88 -14.71
CA ASN A 3 14.50 35.17 -14.45
C ASN A 3 14.57 33.64 -14.71
N ILE A 4 15.61 33.19 -15.42
CA ILE A 4 15.85 31.77 -15.75
C ILE A 4 16.77 31.12 -14.72
N ILE A 5 17.76 31.87 -14.22
CA ILE A 5 18.73 31.40 -13.22
C ILE A 5 18.03 31.15 -11.87
N SER A 6 16.96 31.91 -11.54
CA SER A 6 16.07 31.68 -10.40
C SER A 6 15.12 30.49 -10.58
N GLN A 7 14.48 30.31 -11.75
CA GLN A 7 13.66 29.13 -12.05
C GLN A 7 14.46 27.81 -11.99
N GLN A 8 15.75 27.84 -12.36
CA GLN A 8 16.62 26.67 -12.38
C GLN A 8 17.26 26.34 -11.03
N LEU A 9 17.56 27.31 -10.17
CA LEU A 9 17.97 27.04 -8.79
C LEU A 9 16.77 26.52 -7.96
N PHE A 10 15.53 26.93 -8.31
CA PHE A 10 14.19 26.57 -7.77
C PHE A 10 13.65 25.18 -8.17
N ASN A 11 14.34 24.49 -9.09
CA ASN A 11 14.48 23.02 -9.05
C ASN A 11 15.21 22.53 -7.76
N VAL A 12 15.38 23.44 -6.78
CA VAL A 12 15.50 23.28 -5.33
C VAL A 12 15.13 21.86 -4.92
N THR A 13 16.07 21.26 -4.20
CA THR A 13 15.91 19.98 -3.53
C THR A 13 15.40 18.82 -4.39
N ARG A 14 15.87 18.73 -5.65
CA ARG A 14 15.97 17.51 -6.49
C ARG A 14 15.73 16.24 -5.69
N MET A 15 14.48 15.79 -5.64
CA MET A 15 14.14 14.46 -5.17
C MET A 15 14.56 14.06 -3.74
N TYR A 16 15.21 14.91 -2.92
CA TYR A 16 16.11 14.54 -1.80
C TYR A 16 15.77 13.19 -1.14
N LEU A 17 16.20 12.04 -1.71
CA LEU A 17 17.16 11.95 -2.82
C LEU A 17 16.94 10.81 -3.83
N SER A 18 15.86 10.84 -4.62
CA SER A 18 15.75 9.91 -5.78
C SER A 18 16.84 10.13 -6.83
N ASN A 19 17.33 9.05 -7.42
CA ASN A 19 18.40 9.05 -8.42
C ASN A 19 17.87 9.14 -9.86
N TYR A 20 16.62 8.74 -10.09
CA TYR A 20 16.01 8.78 -11.42
C TYR A 20 14.59 9.32 -11.38
N LEU A 21 14.34 10.37 -12.17
CA LEU A 21 13.02 10.94 -12.44
C LEU A 21 12.77 10.89 -13.95
N MET A 22 11.70 10.22 -14.36
CA MET A 22 11.21 10.25 -15.75
C MET A 22 9.73 10.59 -15.77
N TYR A 23 9.35 11.59 -16.54
CA TYR A 23 7.96 11.98 -16.76
C TYR A 23 7.55 11.71 -18.21
N ASN A 24 6.46 10.97 -18.40
CA ASN A 24 5.86 10.74 -19.71
C ASN A 24 4.52 11.48 -19.78
N LYS A 25 4.53 12.56 -20.57
CA LYS A 25 3.39 13.46 -20.79
C LYS A 25 2.23 12.81 -21.54
N ASN A 26 2.48 11.84 -22.42
CA ASN A 26 1.43 11.21 -23.23
C ASN A 26 0.44 10.43 -22.35
N ASN A 27 0.92 9.85 -21.25
CA ASN A 27 0.13 9.00 -20.37
C ASN A 27 0.00 9.52 -18.92
N ASN A 28 0.44 10.76 -18.65
CA ASN A 28 0.49 11.37 -17.32
C ASN A 28 1.11 10.44 -16.26
N THR A 29 2.29 9.88 -16.58
CA THR A 29 3.01 8.92 -15.72
C THR A 29 4.34 9.46 -15.24
N THR A 30 4.67 9.20 -13.97
CA THR A 30 5.97 9.53 -13.39
C THR A 30 6.64 8.30 -12.82
N TYR A 31 7.92 8.12 -13.12
CA TYR A 31 8.79 7.10 -12.55
C TYR A 31 9.81 7.78 -11.65
N LEU A 32 9.96 7.24 -10.44
CA LEU A 32 10.88 7.76 -9.43
C LEU A 32 11.58 6.60 -8.71
N SER A 33 12.89 6.68 -8.50
CA SER A 33 13.63 5.61 -7.83
C SER A 33 14.69 6.12 -6.85
N ASN A 34 14.90 5.38 -5.77
CA ASN A 34 15.84 5.71 -4.68
C ASN A 34 15.41 6.93 -3.85
N CYS A 35 14.11 7.21 -3.73
CA CYS A 35 13.65 8.41 -3.03
C CYS A 35 13.79 8.28 -1.52
N LEU A 36 14.45 9.24 -0.86
CA LEU A 36 14.36 9.30 0.61
C LEU A 36 12.94 9.68 1.04
N MET A 37 12.35 10.71 0.42
CA MET A 37 11.01 11.19 0.76
C MET A 37 10.19 11.53 -0.48
N CYS A 38 9.01 10.93 -0.59
CA CYS A 38 8.03 11.22 -1.64
C CYS A 38 6.77 11.87 -1.05
N ASN A 39 6.67 13.21 -1.05
CA ASN A 39 5.53 13.95 -0.47
C ASN A 39 4.65 14.66 -1.54
N LYS A 40 3.39 14.96 -1.15
CA LYS A 40 2.29 15.60 -1.88
C LYS A 40 2.65 16.94 -2.55
N ASN A 41 3.44 17.78 -1.89
CA ASN A 41 3.59 19.19 -2.30
C ASN A 41 4.46 19.41 -3.54
N VAL A 42 5.31 18.45 -3.94
CA VAL A 42 6.26 18.66 -5.05
C VAL A 42 5.83 17.98 -6.35
N SER A 43 5.10 16.85 -6.30
CA SER A 43 4.70 16.14 -7.53
C SER A 43 3.36 16.57 -8.11
N GLN A 44 2.39 17.02 -7.29
CA GLN A 44 1.09 17.45 -7.81
C GLN A 44 1.14 18.84 -8.46
N GLN A 45 2.03 19.72 -8.00
CA GLN A 45 2.24 21.03 -8.63
C GLN A 45 2.98 20.94 -9.96
N LEU A 46 3.82 19.90 -10.17
CA LEU A 46 4.66 19.83 -11.36
C LEU A 46 4.00 19.08 -12.52
N PHE A 47 3.17 18.06 -12.25
CA PHE A 47 2.48 17.30 -13.29
C PHE A 47 1.17 16.70 -12.74
N ASN A 48 0.04 16.88 -13.43
CA ASN A 48 -1.26 16.27 -13.11
C ASN A 48 -1.23 14.74 -13.36
N VAL A 49 -0.47 14.02 -12.54
CA VAL A 49 -0.06 12.62 -12.74
C VAL A 49 -1.14 11.69 -12.22
N THR A 50 -1.67 10.85 -13.10
CA THR A 50 -2.67 9.84 -12.75
C THR A 50 -2.03 8.56 -12.22
N ARG A 51 -0.80 8.25 -12.67
CA ARG A 51 -0.08 7.02 -12.37
C ARG A 51 1.37 7.27 -11.98
N MET A 52 1.80 6.65 -10.90
CA MET A 52 3.16 6.83 -10.41
C MET A 52 3.82 5.49 -10.05
N TYR A 53 5.07 5.33 -10.45
CA TYR A 53 5.91 4.17 -10.14
C TYR A 53 7.07 4.62 -9.27
N LEU A 54 7.14 4.10 -8.05
CA LEU A 54 8.20 4.36 -7.10
C LEU A 54 8.97 3.07 -6.80
N SER A 55 10.29 3.16 -6.74
CA SER A 55 11.13 2.08 -6.22
C SER A 55 12.13 2.59 -5.18
N ASN A 56 12.50 1.73 -4.23
CA ASN A 56 13.51 1.99 -3.21
C ASN A 56 13.26 3.30 -2.45
N CYS A 57 12.09 3.40 -1.83
CA CYS A 57 11.71 4.61 -1.10
C CYS A 57 11.86 4.43 0.41
N LEU A 58 12.57 5.31 1.10
CA LEU A 58 12.54 5.27 2.56
C LEU A 58 11.13 5.61 3.04
N MET A 59 10.54 6.71 2.58
CA MET A 59 9.14 6.97 2.85
C MET A 59 8.34 7.65 1.75
N CYS A 60 7.09 7.21 1.61
CA CYS A 60 6.11 7.72 0.66
C CYS A 60 4.84 8.20 1.37
N ASN A 61 4.50 9.48 1.19
CA ASN A 61 3.26 10.11 1.64
C ASN A 61 2.55 10.82 0.48
N LYS A 62 1.54 10.20 -0.14
CA LYS A 62 0.90 10.77 -1.35
C LYS A 62 -0.59 10.45 -1.48
N ASN A 63 -1.25 11.33 -2.25
CA ASN A 63 -2.62 11.19 -2.74
C ASN A 63 -2.63 11.28 -4.28
N ASN A 64 -2.65 10.15 -4.98
CA ASN A 64 -2.78 10.04 -6.44
C ASN A 64 -3.85 9.00 -6.77
N ASN A 65 -4.37 8.96 -8.00
CA ASN A 65 -5.34 7.92 -8.38
C ASN A 65 -4.74 6.51 -8.26
N THR A 66 -3.55 6.30 -8.83
CA THR A 66 -2.90 4.98 -8.88
C THR A 66 -1.42 5.09 -8.54
N THR A 67 -0.97 4.30 -7.56
CA THR A 67 0.46 4.25 -7.20
C THR A 67 0.98 2.82 -7.16
N TYR A 68 2.11 2.59 -7.82
CA TYR A 68 2.91 1.37 -7.75
C TYR A 68 4.17 1.68 -6.94
N LEU A 69 4.47 0.85 -5.94
CA LEU A 69 5.62 1.06 -5.05
C LEU A 69 6.31 -0.28 -4.77
N SER A 70 7.62 -0.34 -5.01
CA SER A 70 8.46 -1.49 -4.65
C SER A 70 9.55 -1.05 -3.66
N ASN A 71 9.85 -1.92 -2.69
CA ASN A 71 10.89 -1.71 -1.68
C ASN A 71 10.72 -0.38 -0.94
N CYS A 72 9.79 -0.36 0.02
CA CYS A 72 9.55 0.84 0.82
C CYS A 72 9.66 0.57 2.32
N LEU A 73 10.39 1.39 3.06
CA LEU A 73 10.39 1.26 4.51
C LEU A 73 9.02 1.65 5.07
N MET A 74 8.53 2.84 4.73
CA MET A 74 7.28 3.36 5.30
C MET A 74 6.39 4.03 4.26
N CYS A 75 5.16 3.55 4.14
CA CYS A 75 4.19 4.05 3.17
C CYS A 75 2.92 4.51 3.87
N ASN A 76 2.56 5.79 3.71
CA ASN A 76 1.29 6.37 4.09
C ASN A 76 0.55 6.91 2.85
N LYS A 77 -0.62 6.39 2.49
CA LYS A 77 -1.31 6.81 1.26
C LYS A 77 -2.81 6.93 1.43
N ASN A 78 -3.38 7.84 0.64
CA ASN A 78 -4.82 7.98 0.42
C ASN A 78 -5.10 8.14 -1.08
N ASN A 79 -5.35 7.02 -1.76
CA ASN A 79 -5.43 6.85 -3.21
C ASN A 79 -6.65 6.00 -3.59
N ASN A 80 -7.06 6.02 -4.86
CA ASN A 80 -8.05 5.04 -5.32
C ASN A 80 -7.47 3.63 -5.35
N THR A 81 -6.24 3.46 -5.84
CA THR A 81 -5.60 2.15 -5.91
C THR A 81 -4.11 2.22 -5.61
N THR A 82 -3.63 1.33 -4.73
CA THR A 82 -2.20 1.18 -4.47
C THR A 82 -1.74 -0.27 -4.63
N TYR A 83 -0.67 -0.46 -5.40
CA TYR A 83 0.11 -1.68 -5.47
C TYR A 83 1.42 -1.50 -4.72
N LEU A 84 1.72 -2.40 -3.78
CA LEU A 84 2.92 -2.34 -2.95
C LEU A 84 3.58 -3.71 -2.84
N SER A 85 4.88 -3.77 -3.11
CA SER A 85 5.70 -4.96 -2.93
C SER A 85 6.88 -4.64 -2.02
N ASN A 86 7.16 -5.52 -1.06
CA ASN A 86 8.26 -5.40 -0.09
C ASN A 86 8.17 -4.10 0.71
N CYS A 87 7.35 -4.09 1.76
CA CYS A 87 7.22 -2.95 2.64
C CYS A 87 7.40 -3.29 4.11
N LEU A 88 8.18 -2.51 4.85
CA LEU A 88 8.27 -2.72 6.30
C LEU A 88 6.98 -2.29 6.98
N MET A 89 6.55 -1.05 6.79
CA MET A 89 5.35 -0.51 7.42
C MET A 89 4.44 0.22 6.44
N CYS A 90 3.18 -0.18 6.38
CA CYS A 90 2.18 0.39 5.49
C CYS A 90 0.95 0.85 6.27
N ASN A 91 0.59 2.13 6.14
CA ASN A 91 -0.70 2.68 6.59
C ASN A 91 -1.46 3.24 5.38
N LYS A 92 -2.69 2.81 5.14
CA LYS A 92 -3.45 3.26 3.94
C LYS A 92 -4.93 3.43 4.20
N ASN A 93 -5.48 4.40 3.49
CA ASN A 93 -6.92 4.61 3.34
C ASN A 93 -7.23 4.74 1.85
N ASP A 94 -7.40 3.61 1.17
CA ASP A 94 -7.57 3.51 -0.28
C ASP A 94 -8.84 2.73 -0.64
N ASN A 95 -9.43 2.93 -1.83
CA ASN A 95 -10.53 2.05 -2.28
C ASN A 95 -10.03 0.61 -2.46
N THR A 96 -8.86 0.43 -3.06
CA THR A 96 -8.27 -0.89 -3.29
C THR A 96 -6.78 -0.90 -3.00
N THR A 97 -6.33 -1.85 -2.16
CA THR A 97 -4.89 -2.09 -1.97
C THR A 97 -4.49 -3.52 -2.31
N TYR A 98 -3.44 -3.65 -3.12
CA TYR A 98 -2.68 -4.88 -3.30
C TYR A 98 -1.33 -4.76 -2.59
N LEU A 99 -1.00 -5.72 -1.73
CA LEU A 99 0.23 -5.72 -0.96
C LEU A 99 0.85 -7.12 -0.95
N SER A 100 2.13 -7.21 -1.33
CA SER A 100 2.93 -8.43 -1.24
C SER A 100 4.15 -8.17 -0.37
N ASN A 101 4.45 -9.10 0.53
CA ASN A 101 5.60 -9.06 1.45
C ASN A 101 5.60 -7.80 2.31
N CYS A 102 4.88 -7.83 3.43
CA CYS A 102 4.85 -6.72 4.37
C CYS A 102 5.09 -7.14 5.80
N LEU A 103 5.94 -6.43 6.54
CA LEU A 103 6.09 -6.74 7.97
C LEU A 103 4.85 -6.30 8.74
N MET A 104 4.48 -5.02 8.64
CA MET A 104 3.36 -4.45 9.38
C MET A 104 2.44 -3.62 8.49
N CYS A 105 1.16 -3.92 8.53
CA CYS A 105 0.16 -3.25 7.70
C CYS A 105 -1.05 -2.81 8.53
N ASN A 106 -1.44 -1.53 8.43
CA ASN A 106 -2.69 -0.99 8.94
C ASN A 106 -3.50 -0.40 7.79
N LYS A 107 -4.77 -0.79 7.63
CA LYS A 107 -5.60 -0.39 6.49
C LYS A 107 -7.05 -0.14 6.86
N ASN A 108 -7.64 0.82 6.15
CA ASN A 108 -9.07 1.07 6.14
C ASN A 108 -9.51 1.30 4.69
N ASN A 109 -9.99 0.25 4.01
CA ASN A 109 -10.20 0.23 2.56
C ASN A 109 -11.53 -0.43 2.18
N ASN A 110 -11.99 -0.27 0.94
CA ASN A 110 -13.09 -1.13 0.47
C ASN A 110 -12.60 -2.56 0.22
N THR A 111 -11.46 -2.71 -0.45
CA THR A 111 -10.90 -4.03 -0.76
C THR A 111 -9.40 -4.09 -0.51
N THR A 112 -8.96 -5.12 0.20
CA THR A 112 -7.53 -5.39 0.38
C THR A 112 -7.16 -6.81 -0.01
N TYR A 113 -6.16 -6.93 -0.88
CA TYR A 113 -5.42 -8.15 -1.17
C TYR A 113 -4.05 -8.08 -0.50
N LEU A 114 -3.72 -9.08 0.32
CA LEU A 114 -2.46 -9.16 1.04
C LEU A 114 -1.88 -10.57 0.94
N SER A 115 -0.63 -10.67 0.49
CA SER A 115 0.14 -11.90 0.46
C SER A 115 1.43 -11.72 1.25
N ASN A 116 1.76 -12.70 2.10
CA ASN A 116 2.94 -12.72 2.97
C ASN A 116 3.02 -11.49 3.89
N CYS A 117 2.39 -11.58 5.05
CA CYS A 117 2.44 -10.52 6.05
C CYS A 117 2.72 -11.02 7.46
N LEU A 118 3.62 -10.36 8.19
CA LEU A 118 3.84 -10.75 9.59
C LEU A 118 2.65 -10.29 10.45
N MET A 119 2.30 -9.00 10.41
CA MET A 119 1.21 -8.45 11.21
C MET A 119 0.33 -7.52 10.39
N CYS A 120 -0.98 -7.77 10.39
CA CYS A 120 -1.93 -6.84 9.79
C CYS A 120 -3.09 -6.47 10.71
N ASN A 121 -3.45 -5.19 10.72
CA ASN A 121 -4.69 -4.67 11.27
C ASN A 121 -5.52 -4.08 10.12
N LYS A 122 -6.80 -4.46 10.00
CA LYS A 122 -7.65 -4.03 8.89
C LYS A 122 -9.08 -3.74 9.35
N ASN A 123 -9.69 -2.80 8.66
CA ASN A 123 -11.11 -2.49 8.75
C ASN A 123 -11.61 -2.23 7.33
N ASP A 124 -11.99 -3.29 6.62
CA ASP A 124 -12.29 -3.26 5.19
C ASP A 124 -13.66 -3.86 4.85
N ASN A 125 -14.27 -3.53 3.70
CA ASN A 125 -15.45 -4.29 3.26
C ASN A 125 -15.07 -5.72 2.87
N THR A 126 -13.93 -5.91 2.21
CA THR A 126 -13.47 -7.23 1.79
C THR A 126 -11.96 -7.37 1.91
N THR A 127 -11.53 -8.41 2.64
CA THR A 127 -10.11 -8.78 2.74
C THR A 127 -9.84 -10.16 2.14
N TYR A 128 -8.82 -10.23 1.29
CA TYR A 128 -8.14 -11.46 0.91
C TYR A 128 -6.75 -11.46 1.54
N LEU A 129 -6.44 -12.50 2.32
CA LEU A 129 -5.16 -12.64 3.03
C LEU A 129 -4.59 -14.04 2.85
N SER A 130 -3.37 -14.13 2.33
CA SER A 130 -2.61 -15.37 2.22
C SER A 130 -1.29 -15.24 2.96
N ASN A 131 -0.91 -16.29 3.71
CA ASN A 131 0.33 -16.39 4.47
C ASN A 131 0.50 -15.22 5.46
N CYS A 132 -0.20 -15.30 6.59
CA CYS A 132 -0.10 -14.27 7.64
C CYS A 132 0.23 -14.87 9.00
N LEU A 133 1.13 -14.25 9.75
CA LEU A 133 1.38 -14.71 11.12
C LEU A 133 0.27 -14.25 12.07
N MET A 134 -0.05 -12.95 12.06
CA MET A 134 -1.05 -12.39 12.95
C MET A 134 -1.96 -11.38 12.24
N CYS A 135 -3.27 -11.60 12.29
CA CYS A 135 -4.27 -10.65 11.80
C CYS A 135 -5.26 -10.19 12.86
N ASN A 136 -5.51 -8.88 12.90
CA ASN A 136 -6.67 -8.27 13.53
C ASN A 136 -7.55 -7.66 12.44
N LYS A 137 -8.84 -8.02 12.37
CA LYS A 137 -9.74 -7.56 11.31
C LYS A 137 -11.12 -7.18 11.83
N ASN A 138 -11.77 -6.27 11.12
CA ASN A 138 -13.16 -5.90 11.31
C ASN A 138 -13.77 -5.65 9.93
N ASP A 139 -14.13 -6.72 9.24
CA ASP A 139 -14.46 -6.68 7.81
C ASP A 139 -15.85 -7.26 7.49
N ASN A 140 -16.50 -6.89 6.39
CA ASN A 140 -17.76 -7.58 6.02
C ASN A 140 -17.47 -9.02 5.54
N THR A 141 -16.44 -9.19 4.71
CA THR A 141 -16.03 -10.49 4.18
C THR A 141 -14.53 -10.68 4.25
N THR A 142 -14.10 -11.80 4.81
CA THR A 142 -12.68 -12.18 4.86
C THR A 142 -12.44 -13.56 4.25
N TYR A 143 -11.45 -13.64 3.37
CA TYR A 143 -10.83 -14.87 2.89
C TYR A 143 -9.43 -14.97 3.48
N LEU A 144 -9.14 -16.09 4.14
CA LEU A 144 -7.88 -16.30 4.85
C LEU A 144 -7.29 -17.67 4.52
N THR A 145 -6.06 -17.68 4.01
CA THR A 145 -5.29 -18.88 3.73
C THR A 145 -3.97 -18.83 4.48
N ASN A 146 -3.58 -19.92 5.14
CA ASN A 146 -2.31 -20.05 5.86
C ASN A 146 -2.09 -18.92 6.89
N CYS A 147 -2.93 -18.86 7.92
CA CYS A 147 -2.80 -17.88 9.00
C CYS A 147 -2.54 -18.53 10.35
N LEU A 148 -1.59 -18.03 11.13
CA LEU A 148 -1.28 -18.63 12.44
C LEU A 148 -2.20 -18.15 13.56
N MET A 149 -2.47 -16.85 13.64
CA MET A 149 -3.40 -16.27 14.62
C MET A 149 -4.26 -15.20 13.97
N CYS A 150 -5.58 -15.25 14.22
CA CYS A 150 -6.45 -14.18 13.76
C CYS A 150 -7.53 -13.83 14.77
N ASN A 151 -7.65 -12.56 15.12
CA ASN A 151 -8.79 -12.00 15.83
C ASN A 151 -9.61 -11.18 14.83
N LYS A 152 -10.88 -11.52 14.62
CA LYS A 152 -11.68 -10.91 13.55
C LYS A 152 -13.05 -10.50 14.05
N ASN A 153 -13.72 -9.59 13.37
CA ASN A 153 -15.10 -9.26 13.68
C ASN A 153 -15.85 -9.13 12.36
N ASP A 154 -16.02 -10.26 11.69
CA ASP A 154 -16.42 -10.27 10.29
C ASP A 154 -17.76 -10.97 10.07
N ASN A 155 -18.63 -10.43 9.21
CA ASN A 155 -19.94 -11.05 8.94
C ASN A 155 -19.80 -12.43 8.28
N THR A 156 -18.84 -12.56 7.37
CA THR A 156 -18.57 -13.78 6.60
C THR A 156 -17.08 -14.08 6.58
N THR A 157 -16.71 -15.34 6.80
CA THR A 157 -15.29 -15.72 6.71
C THR A 157 -15.08 -17.10 6.10
N TYR A 158 -14.12 -17.17 5.19
CA TYR A 158 -13.61 -18.40 4.56
C TYR A 158 -12.18 -18.65 5.02
N LEU A 159 -11.92 -19.81 5.62
CA LEU A 159 -10.62 -20.20 6.16
C LEU A 159 -10.08 -21.44 5.47
N THR A 160 -8.78 -21.43 5.18
CA THR A 160 -8.01 -22.60 4.77
C THR A 160 -6.67 -22.60 5.51
N ASN A 161 -6.31 -23.71 6.14
CA ASN A 161 -5.04 -23.85 6.88
C ASN A 161 -4.77 -22.72 7.89
N CYS A 162 -5.77 -22.37 8.68
CA CYS A 162 -5.66 -21.31 9.68
C CYS A 162 -5.74 -21.88 11.09
N PHE A 163 -4.85 -21.42 11.96
CA PHE A 163 -4.79 -21.78 13.37
C PHE A 163 -5.26 -20.61 14.24
N ASN A 164 -5.67 -20.91 15.49
CA ASN A 164 -6.03 -19.94 16.52
C ASN A 164 -6.83 -18.72 16.03
N VAL A 165 -8.05 -18.98 15.53
CA VAL A 165 -8.96 -17.92 15.06
C VAL A 165 -10.04 -17.65 16.11
N THR A 166 -10.08 -16.42 16.61
CA THR A 166 -11.01 -15.97 17.65
C THR A 166 -11.98 -14.90 17.10
N ARG A 167 -13.22 -14.93 17.63
CA ARG A 167 -14.46 -14.20 17.24
C ARG A 167 -15.17 -14.74 15.98
N MET A 168 -16.49 -14.94 16.13
CA MET A 168 -17.39 -15.64 15.22
C MET A 168 -18.60 -14.79 14.82
N THR A 169 -18.80 -14.65 13.51
CA THR A 169 -20.08 -14.78 12.81
C THR A 169 -19.82 -15.60 11.53
N THR A 170 -20.83 -16.34 11.06
CA THR A 170 -20.84 -17.37 9.98
C THR A 170 -19.47 -17.82 9.45
N LEU A 171 -19.00 -18.97 9.96
CA LEU A 171 -17.71 -19.56 9.62
C LEU A 171 -17.88 -20.69 8.59
N HIS A 172 -17.34 -20.50 7.37
CA HIS A 172 -17.20 -21.57 6.40
C HIS A 172 -15.75 -22.08 6.40
N ILE A 173 -15.54 -23.26 6.96
CA ILE A 173 -14.25 -23.96 6.96
C ILE A 173 -14.25 -24.95 5.81
N SER A 174 -13.37 -24.75 4.83
CA SER A 174 -13.02 -25.79 3.86
C SER A 174 -11.66 -26.35 4.27
N ALA A 175 -11.65 -27.43 5.04
CA ALA A 175 -10.44 -28.20 5.33
C ALA A 175 -10.33 -29.31 4.27
N THR A 176 -9.36 -29.21 3.37
CA THR A 176 -8.86 -30.37 2.64
C THR A 176 -7.79 -31.01 3.51
N VAL A 177 -8.09 -32.17 4.09
CA VAL A 177 -7.12 -33.07 4.74
C VAL A 177 -6.22 -33.68 3.66
#